data_AF-A0A1G7WRC1-F1
#
_entry.id   AF-A0A1G7WRC1-F1
#
_cell.length_a   1.000
_cell.length_b   1.000
_cell.length_c   1.000
_cell.angle_alpha   90.00
_cell.angle_beta   90.00
_cell.angle_gamma   90.00
#
_symmetry.space_group_name_H-M   'P 1'
#
loop_
_entity.id
_entity.type
_entity.pdbx_description
1 polymer ?
#
loop_
_entity_poly.entity_id
_entity_poly.type
_entity_poly.pdbx_seq_one_letter_code
_entity_poly.pdbx_strand_id
1 'polypeptide(L)' 'MTMPDERARALIRARELLTELAQSREPVVVQAVRERANDVLRHYPDDGMLAAIARDTIWLDWPRRI' A
#
# COMPACT_ATOMS: atom_id res chain seq x y z
N MET A 1 -5.48 11.50 14.65
CA MET A 1 -6.06 11.89 13.35
C MET A 1 -5.00 11.65 12.30
N THR A 2 -5.30 10.90 11.24
CA THR A 2 -4.34 10.63 10.15
C THR A 2 -4.50 11.69 9.06
N MET A 3 -3.39 12.30 8.65
CA MET A 3 -3.34 13.33 7.60
C MET A 3 -3.36 12.70 6.19
N PRO A 4 -3.82 13.44 5.17
CA PRO A 4 -3.78 12.96 3.78
C PRO A 4 -2.40 12.47 3.35
N ASP A 5 -1.34 13.19 3.73
CA ASP A 5 0.05 12.88 3.39
C ASP A 5 0.53 11.57 4.04
N GLU A 6 0.06 11.29 5.26
CA GLU A 6 0.37 10.04 5.96
C GLU A 6 -0.25 8.84 5.27
N ARG A 7 -1.49 8.96 4.80
CA ARG A 7 -2.16 7.92 4.01
C ARG A 7 -1.46 7.68 2.68
N ALA A 8 -1.09 8.75 1.98
CA ALA A 8 -0.35 8.65 0.73
C ALA A 8 0.98 7.92 0.93
N ARG A 9 1.73 8.26 1.99
CA ARG A 9 2.97 7.54 2.36
C ARG A 9 2.72 6.07 2.68
N ALA A 10 1.64 5.75 3.40
CA ALA A 10 1.29 4.36 3.70
C ALA A 10 1.02 3.54 2.43
N LEU A 11 0.29 4.10 1.45
CA LEU A 11 0.02 3.43 0.16
C LEU A 11 1.32 3.17 -0.63
N ILE A 12 2.19 4.17 -0.74
CA ILE A 12 3.47 4.04 -1.46
C ILE A 12 4.36 2.99 -0.79
N ARG A 13 4.52 3.06 0.53
CA ARG A 13 5.35 2.12 1.29
C ARG A 13 4.78 0.71 1.30
N ALA A 14 3.46 0.56 1.28
CA ALA A 14 2.82 -0.74 1.14
C ALA A 14 3.17 -1.38 -0.21
N ARG A 15 3.13 -0.60 -1.30
CA ARG A 15 3.57 -1.07 -2.61
C ARG A 15 5.06 -1.47 -2.60
N GLU A 16 5.92 -0.66 -2.00
CA GLU A 16 7.37 -0.97 -1.89
C GLU A 16 7.59 -2.29 -1.13
N LEU A 17 6.97 -2.44 0.05
CA LEU A 17 7.04 -3.67 0.85
C LEU A 17 6.59 -4.90 0.06
N LEU A 18 5.45 -4.80 -0.64
CA LEU A 18 4.94 -5.91 -1.46
C LEU A 18 5.86 -6.23 -2.64
N THR A 19 6.45 -5.21 -3.26
CA THR A 19 7.39 -5.38 -4.39
C THR A 19 8.67 -6.08 -3.92
N GLU A 20 9.22 -5.65 -2.79
CA GLU A 20 10.41 -6.27 -2.17
C GLU A 20 10.14 -7.74 -1.82
N LEU A 21 9.00 -8.04 -1.18
CA LEU A 21 8.63 -9.41 -0.82
C LEU A 21 8.42 -10.30 -2.06
N ALA A 22 7.79 -9.78 -3.11
CA ALA A 22 7.55 -10.52 -4.35
C ALA A 22 8.84 -10.81 -5.13
N GLN A 23 9.86 -9.97 -5.00
CA GLN A 23 11.15 -10.13 -5.68
C GLN A 23 12.18 -10.88 -4.84
N SER A 24 11.92 -11.09 -3.55
CA SER A 24 12.82 -11.82 -2.66
C SER A 24 12.99 -13.26 -3.12
N ARG A 25 14.24 -13.64 -3.40
CA ARG A 25 14.62 -15.03 -3.67
C ARG A 25 15.12 -15.75 -2.42
N GLU A 26 15.42 -15.00 -1.38
CA GLU A 26 15.92 -15.50 -0.10
C GLU A 26 14.77 -15.79 0.87
N PRO A 27 14.95 -16.75 1.80
CA PRO A 27 14.01 -16.97 2.89
C PRO A 27 13.82 -15.69 3.72
N VAL A 28 12.58 -15.23 3.83
CA VAL A 28 12.25 -14.05 4.64
C VAL A 28 12.02 -14.42 6.11
N VAL A 29 12.51 -13.57 7.02
CA VAL A 29 12.20 -13.70 8.44
C VAL A 29 10.78 -13.18 8.68
N VAL A 30 9.81 -14.08 8.83
CA VAL A 30 8.38 -13.76 8.94
C VAL A 30 8.09 -12.70 10.02
N GLN A 31 8.77 -12.77 11.15
CA GLN A 31 8.58 -11.80 12.24
C GLN A 31 8.98 -10.39 11.82
N ALA A 32 10.13 -10.23 11.17
CA ALA A 32 10.60 -8.94 10.67
C ALA A 32 9.65 -8.36 9.61
N VAL A 33 9.07 -9.22 8.75
CA VAL A 33 8.06 -8.80 7.77
C VAL A 33 6.79 -8.30 8.48
N ARG A 34 6.32 -8.97 9.54
CA ARG A 34 5.14 -8.55 10.30
C ARG A 34 5.34 -7.22 11.02
N GLU A 35 6.50 -7.02 11.62
CA GLU A 35 6.86 -5.75 12.28
C GLU A 35 6.88 -4.60 11.27
N ARG A 36 7.56 -4.80 10.14
CA ARG A 36 7.60 -3.84 9.02
C ARG A 36 6.19 -3.55 8.48
N ALA A 37 5.35 -4.57 8.33
CA ALA A 37 3.98 -4.41 7.85
C ALA A 37 3.13 -3.58 8.83
N ASN A 38 3.24 -3.83 10.14
CA ASN A 38 2.52 -3.03 11.14
C ASN A 38 2.87 -1.54 11.06
N ASP A 39 4.15 -1.22 10.87
CA ASP A 39 4.60 0.17 10.76
C ASP A 39 4.12 0.83 9.46
N VAL A 40 4.25 0.13 8.34
CA VAL A 40 3.85 0.62 7.00
C VAL A 40 2.35 0.80 6.89
N LEU A 41 1.57 -0.14 7.43
CA LEU A 41 0.12 -0.19 7.29
C LEU A 41 -0.64 0.57 8.38
N ARG A 42 0.06 1.15 9.37
CA ARG A 42 -0.55 1.93 10.47
C ARG A 42 -1.50 3.04 10.00
N HIS A 43 -1.22 3.62 8.84
CA HIS A 43 -2.01 4.68 8.22
C HIS A 43 -2.62 4.26 6.88
N TYR A 44 -2.69 2.96 6.61
CA TYR A 44 -3.31 2.46 5.41
C TYR A 44 -4.81 2.84 5.39
N PRO A 45 -5.35 3.29 4.25
CA PRO A 45 -6.77 3.63 4.16
C PRO A 45 -7.65 2.42 4.47
N ASP A 46 -8.74 2.64 5.19
CA ASP A 46 -9.79 1.62 5.34
C ASP A 46 -10.55 1.41 4.01
N ASP A 47 -11.38 0.37 3.98
CA ASP A 47 -12.15 -0.03 2.80
C ASP A 47 -13.06 1.07 2.27
N GLY A 48 -13.67 1.88 3.15
CA GLY A 48 -14.55 2.98 2.76
C GLY A 48 -13.78 4.10 2.06
N MET A 49 -12.60 4.44 2.59
CA MET A 49 -11.70 5.40 1.98
C MET A 49 -11.14 4.89 0.65
N LEU A 50 -10.77 3.61 0.55
CA LEU A 50 -10.36 3.01 -0.71
C LEU A 50 -11.46 3.05 -1.76
N ALA A 51 -12.71 2.76 -1.38
CA ALA A 51 -13.86 2.85 -2.28
C ALA A 51 -14.10 4.30 -2.74
N ALA A 52 -13.96 5.28 -1.84
CA ALA A 52 -14.08 6.69 -2.19
C ALA A 52 -12.96 7.13 -3.16
N ILE A 53 -11.70 6.75 -2.88
CA ILE A 53 -10.57 6.97 -3.79
C ILE A 53 -10.89 6.33 -5.14
N ALA A 54 -11.26 5.05 -5.19
CA ALA A 54 -11.52 4.34 -6.45
C ALA A 54 -12.65 4.97 -7.27
N ARG A 55 -13.72 5.46 -6.62
CA ARG A 55 -14.84 6.12 -7.28
C ARG A 55 -14.44 7.48 -7.88
N ASP A 56 -13.64 8.25 -7.15
CA ASP A 56 -13.37 9.65 -7.48
C ASP A 56 -12.03 9.85 -8.22
N THR A 57 -11.27 8.76 -8.42
CA THR A 57 -9.94 8.80 -9.07
C THR A 57 -10.04 8.56 -10.57
N ILE A 58 -9.78 9.61 -11.36
CA ILE A 58 -9.59 9.55 -12.83
C ILE A 58 -8.38 8.73 -13.29
N TRP A 59 -7.49 8.34 -12.36
CA TRP A 59 -6.24 7.63 -12.64
C TRP A 59 -6.46 6.16 -13.03
N LEU A 60 -7.58 5.54 -12.64
CA LEU A 60 -7.95 4.18 -13.07
C LEU A 60 -8.40 4.13 -14.55
N ASP A 61 -8.63 5.30 -15.17
CA ASP A 61 -8.93 5.43 -16.60
C ASP A 61 -7.65 5.55 -17.46
N TRP A 62 -6.45 5.52 -16.85
CA TRP A 62 -5.17 5.45 -17.56
C TRP A 62 -5.06 4.12 -18.34
N PRO A 63 -4.66 4.14 -19.63
CA PRO A 63 -5.22 3.22 -20.62
C PRO A 63 -4.91 1.78 -20.28
N ARG A 64 -5.98 0.98 -20.16
CA ARG A 64 -5.92 -0.48 -20.24
C ARG A 64 -5.22 -0.83 -21.56
N ARG A 65 -3.91 -1.08 -21.50
CA ARG A 65 -3.19 -1.71 -22.61
C ARG A 65 -3.68 -3.16 -22.66
N ILE A 66 -4.45 -3.42 -23.71
CA ILE A 66 -4.89 -4.75 -24.17
C ILE A 66 -3.66 -5.59 -24.50
#